data_AF-A0A942UT22-F1
#
_entry.id   AF-A0A942UT22-F1
#
_cell.length_a   1.000
_cell.length_b   1.000
_cell.length_c   1.000
_cell.angle_alpha   90.00
_cell.angle_beta   90.00
_cell.angle_gamma   90.00
#
_symmetry.space_group_name_H-M   'P 1'
#
loop_
_entity.id
_entity.type
_entity.pdbx_description
1 polymer ?
#
loop_
_entity_poly.entity_id
_entity_poly.type
_entity_poly.pdbx_seq_one_letter_code
_entity_poly.pdbx_strand_id
1 'polypeptide(L)' 'MSTNDYVKYLTETFIKHLEMPKAERKQLRLDRKDAKPPAMYHWFGLLPISLSMLFRKRG' A
#
# COMPACT_ATOMS: atom_id res chain seq x y z
N MET A 1 14.39 16.37 -32.74
CA MET A 1 13.89 16.24 -31.37
C MET A 1 14.61 17.25 -30.52
N SER A 2 13.89 18.25 -30.02
CA SER A 2 14.48 19.51 -29.60
C SER A 2 14.76 19.50 -28.10
N THR A 3 15.86 20.15 -27.68
CA THR A 3 16.23 20.38 -26.27
C THR A 3 15.09 20.99 -25.44
N ASN A 4 14.14 21.65 -26.11
CA ASN A 4 12.94 22.24 -25.52
C ASN A 4 11.98 21.19 -24.92
N ASP A 5 11.85 20.02 -25.54
CA ASP A 5 10.99 18.94 -25.02
C ASP A 5 11.51 18.37 -23.70
N TYR A 6 12.84 18.32 -23.56
CA TYR A 6 13.48 17.84 -22.34
C TYR A 6 13.31 18.83 -21.18
N VAL A 7 13.53 20.11 -21.43
CA VAL A 7 13.31 21.16 -20.42
C VAL A 7 11.85 21.14 -19.99
N LYS A 8 10.90 21.05 -20.93
CA LYS A 8 9.47 20.95 -20.64
C LYS A 8 9.13 19.76 -19.74
N TYR A 9 9.64 18.56 -20.06
CA TYR A 9 9.42 17.37 -19.25
C TYR A 9 9.97 17.50 -17.81
N LEU A 10 11.17 18.07 -17.68
CA LEU A 10 11.78 18.32 -16.37
C LEU A 10 10.91 19.28 -15.54
N THR A 11 10.44 20.37 -16.14
CA THR A 11 9.59 21.34 -15.45
C THR A 11 8.26 20.73 -15.05
N GLU A 12 7.61 19.97 -15.94
CA GLU A 12 6.35 19.27 -15.66
C GLU A 12 6.47 18.28 -14.50
N THR A 13 7.56 17.51 -14.47
CA THR A 13 7.82 16.53 -13.39
C THR A 13 8.12 17.23 -12.07
N PHE A 14 8.88 18.34 -12.12
CA PHE A 14 9.24 19.12 -10.94
C PHE A 14 8.02 19.83 -10.33
N ILE A 15 7.17 20.45 -11.16
CA ILE A 15 5.91 21.07 -10.73
C ILE A 15 4.98 20.03 -10.12
N LYS A 16 4.78 18.88 -10.77
CA LYS A 16 3.99 17.77 -10.20
C LYS A 16 4.50 17.34 -8.81
N HIS A 17 5.81 17.35 -8.60
CA HIS A 17 6.39 16.92 -7.33
C HIS A 17 6.32 18.00 -6.23
N LEU A 18 6.41 19.27 -6.61
CA LEU A 18 6.28 20.42 -5.72
C LEU A 18 4.83 20.69 -5.34
N GLU A 19 3.92 20.63 -6.30
CA GLU A 19 2.49 20.83 -6.09
C GLU A 19 1.84 19.68 -5.36
N MET A 20 2.44 18.47 -5.37
CA MET A 20 1.97 17.30 -4.63
C MET A 20 1.78 17.66 -3.14
N PRO A 21 0.54 17.97 -2.70
CA PRO A 21 0.32 18.56 -1.40
C PRO A 21 0.55 17.50 -0.32
N LYS A 22 0.87 17.93 0.90
CA LYS A 22 0.91 17.03 2.07
C LYS A 22 -0.38 16.21 2.22
N ALA A 23 -1.51 16.75 1.75
CA ALA A 23 -2.81 16.09 1.74
C ALA A 23 -2.85 14.86 0.81
N GLU A 24 -2.37 14.96 -0.43
CA GLU A 24 -2.31 13.81 -1.36
C GLU A 24 -1.35 12.74 -0.86
N ARG A 25 -0.22 13.13 -0.26
CA ARG A 25 0.69 12.16 0.40
C ARG A 25 0.00 11.39 1.52
N LYS A 26 -0.91 12.04 2.24
CA LYS A 26 -1.70 11.40 3.30
C LYS A 26 -2.77 10.48 2.71
N GLN A 27 -3.45 10.90 1.64
CA GLN A 27 -4.42 10.06 0.93
C GLN A 27 -3.76 8.81 0.33
N LEU A 28 -2.62 8.95 -0.36
CA LEU A 28 -1.89 7.81 -0.92
C LEU A 28 -1.46 6.80 0.15
N ARG A 29 -1.18 7.26 1.37
CA ARG A 29 -0.88 6.37 2.52
C ARG A 29 -2.12 5.68 3.07
N LEU A 30 -3.29 6.32 3.01
CA LEU A 30 -4.57 5.73 3.41
C LEU A 30 -5.02 4.71 2.37
N ASP A 31 -4.98 5.05 1.09
CA ASP A 31 -5.32 4.13 -0.01
C ASP A 31 -4.44 2.87 0.01
N ARG A 32 -3.14 3.02 0.31
CA ARG A 32 -2.23 1.88 0.49
C ARG A 32 -2.51 1.04 1.74
N LYS A 33 -3.19 1.60 2.74
CA LYS A 33 -3.63 0.85 3.93
C LYS A 33 -4.94 0.13 3.65
N ASP A 34 -5.86 0.77 2.94
CA ASP A 34 -7.17 0.20 2.59
C ASP A 34 -7.08 -0.85 1.48
N ALA A 35 -6.15 -0.69 0.53
CA ALA A 35 -5.86 -1.68 -0.51
C ALA A 35 -5.15 -2.93 0.03
N LYS A 36 -4.61 -2.89 1.26
CA LYS A 36 -4.03 -4.08 1.88
C LYS A 36 -5.15 -4.90 2.50
N PRO A 37 -5.32 -6.17 2.10
CA PRO A 37 -6.27 -7.04 2.77
C PRO A 37 -5.93 -7.10 4.27
N PRO A 38 -6.93 -6.98 5.16
CA PRO A 38 -6.69 -7.08 6.60
C PRO A 38 -5.88 -8.33 6.93
N ALA A 39 -4.82 -8.14 7.72
CA ALA A 39 -3.92 -9.24 8.09
C ALA A 39 -4.70 -10.44 8.65
N MET A 40 -5.80 -10.18 9.36
CA MET A 40 -6.74 -11.18 9.89
C MET A 40 -7.23 -12.19 8.85
N TYR A 41 -7.45 -11.79 7.59
CA TYR A 41 -7.86 -12.71 6.53
C TYR A 41 -6.79 -13.75 6.20
N HIS A 42 -5.50 -13.42 6.34
CA HIS A 42 -4.41 -14.38 6.12
C HIS A 42 -4.38 -15.49 7.18
N TRP A 43 -4.91 -15.23 8.39
CA TRP A 43 -4.88 -16.19 9.51
C TRP A 43 -6.22 -16.92 9.73
N PHE A 44 -7.27 -16.59 8.96
CA PHE A 44 -8.62 -17.14 9.17
C PHE A 44 -8.72 -18.66 8.94
N GLY A 45 -7.75 -19.28 8.25
CA GLY A 45 -7.64 -20.74 8.17
C GLY A 45 -6.69 -21.36 9.21
N LEU A 46 -5.60 -20.67 9.53
CA LEU A 46 -4.55 -21.22 10.39
C LEU A 46 -4.93 -21.22 11.89
N LEU A 47 -5.72 -20.23 12.32
CA LEU A 47 -6.26 -20.12 13.68
C LEU A 47 -7.12 -21.33 14.09
N PRO A 48 -8.20 -21.68 13.39
CA PRO A 48 -9.03 -22.83 13.76
C PRO A 48 -8.27 -24.16 13.65
N ILE A 49 -7.36 -24.30 12.68
CA ILE A 49 -6.54 -25.51 12.53
C ILE A 49 -5.60 -25.68 13.72
N SER A 50 -4.82 -24.66 14.07
CA SER A 50 -3.90 -24.71 15.22
C SER A 50 -4.64 -24.96 16.54
N LEU A 51 -5.82 -24.35 16.70
CA LEU A 51 -6.68 -24.55 17.86
C LEU A 51 -7.22 -25.99 17.94
N SER A 52 -7.74 -26.54 16.84
CA SER A 52 -8.21 -27.93 16.80
C SER A 52 -7.09 -28.93 17.09
N MET A 53 -5.87 -28.66 16.61
CA MET A 53 -4.70 -29.51 16.85
C MET A 53 -4.25 -29.48 18.32
N LEU A 54 -4.34 -28.33 18.98
CA LEU A 54 -4.09 -28.19 20.42
C LEU A 54 -5.12 -28.94 21.27
N PHE A 55 -6.41 -28.83 20.94
CA PHE A 55 -7.47 -29.55 21.64
C PHE A 55 -7.36 -31.06 21.46
N ARG A 56 -7.00 -31.53 20.26
CA ARG A 56 -6.84 -32.96 19.97
C ARG A 56 -5.59 -33.59 20.59
N LYS A 57 -4.61 -32.80 21.01
CA LYS A 57 -3.39 -33.26 21.69
C LYS A 57 -3.52 -33.30 23.23
N ARG A 58 -4.54 -32.61 23.78
CA ARG A 58 -4.81 -32.56 25.23
C ARG A 58 -5.91 -33.54 25.68
N GLY A 59 -6.63 -34.17 24.75
CA GLY A 59 -7.59 -35.24 25.01
C GLY A 59 -7.00 -36.62 24.76
#